data_AF-A0A4Q3RHA4-F1
#
_entry.id   AF-A0A4Q3RHA4-F1
#
_cell.length_a   1.000
_cell.length_b   1.000
_cell.length_c   1.000
_cell.angle_alpha   90.00
_cell.angle_beta   90.00
_cell.angle_gamma   90.00
#
_symmetry.space_group_name_H-M   'P 1'
#
loop_
_entity.id
_entity.type
_entity.pdbx_description
1 polymer ?
#
loop_
_entity_poly.entity_id
_entity_poly.type
_entity_poly.pdbx_seq_one_letter_code
_entity_poly.pdbx_strand_id
1 'polypeptide(L)'
;MFLKAAYPPFVTFLRGWAMFFVSETGAIAAVSLFFAETLCALIFTDGEFSYLVAAVAICLVWMLTFANSYGIQLSGKLQNIFSLLKVGVLVLIVTIAFSKGINTEHFTQDNPEAPTGWAGLLAIFTAMRYGFFAYSGWEGATYVAEEVENPKKNLPMLCLPALVAAALAAP
;
A
#
# COMPACT_ATOMS: atom_id res chain seq x y z
N MET A 1 -21.90 5.33 1.66
CA MET A 1 -22.96 6.29 2.04
C MET A 1 -22.90 7.59 1.23
N PHE A 2 -21.79 8.35 1.28
CA PHE A 2 -21.67 9.68 0.66
C PHE A 2 -21.98 9.76 -0.85
N LEU A 3 -21.58 8.75 -1.64
CA LEU A 3 -21.90 8.72 -3.07
C LEU A 3 -23.39 8.60 -3.38
N LYS A 4 -24.13 7.83 -2.56
CA LYS A 4 -25.57 7.64 -2.77
C LYS A 4 -26.34 8.93 -2.50
N ALA A 5 -25.78 9.81 -1.66
CA ALA A 5 -26.34 11.12 -1.36
C ALA A 5 -26.03 12.18 -2.43
N ALA A 6 -24.92 12.03 -3.17
CA ALA A 6 -24.45 13.04 -4.12
C ALA A 6 -24.68 12.69 -5.61
N TYR A 7 -24.84 11.42 -5.96
CA TYR A 7 -24.86 10.95 -7.35
C TYR A 7 -26.04 10.01 -7.67
N PRO A 8 -26.42 9.89 -8.95
CA PRO A 8 -27.44 8.94 -9.39
C PRO A 8 -27.06 7.48 -9.11
N PRO A 9 -28.05 6.57 -8.91
CA PRO A 9 -27.83 5.18 -8.52
C PRO A 9 -26.86 4.40 -9.43
N PHE A 10 -26.89 4.65 -10.73
CA PHE A 10 -26.01 3.98 -11.70
C PHE A 10 -24.52 4.31 -11.46
N VAL A 11 -24.19 5.58 -11.20
CA VAL A 11 -22.81 6.01 -10.92
C VAL A 11 -22.32 5.39 -9.61
N THR A 12 -23.21 5.33 -8.61
CA THR A 12 -22.88 4.71 -7.33
C THR A 12 -22.65 3.20 -7.46
N PHE A 13 -23.48 2.52 -8.26
CA PHE A 13 -23.33 1.10 -8.55
C PHE A 13 -22.02 0.82 -9.29
N LEU A 14 -21.73 1.58 -10.36
CA LEU A 14 -20.52 1.41 -11.15
C LEU A 14 -19.26 1.64 -10.31
N ARG A 15 -19.25 2.66 -9.43
CA ARG A 15 -18.15 2.86 -8.48
C ARG A 15 -18.02 1.68 -7.51
N GLY A 16 -19.12 1.16 -6.97
CA GLY A 16 -19.08 -0.02 -6.10
C GLY A 16 -18.52 -1.26 -6.81
N TRP A 17 -18.94 -1.49 -8.05
CA TRP A 17 -18.45 -2.58 -8.88
C TRP A 17 -16.95 -2.45 -9.16
N ALA A 18 -16.50 -1.27 -9.61
CA ALA A 18 -15.09 -1.02 -9.93
C ALA A 18 -14.22 -1.12 -8.68
N MET A 19 -14.68 -0.57 -7.55
CA MET A 19 -13.96 -0.66 -6.29
C MET A 19 -13.77 -2.11 -5.86
N PHE A 20 -14.85 -2.89 -5.83
CA PHE A 20 -14.79 -4.27 -5.33
C PHE A 20 -14.02 -5.22 -6.27
N PHE A 21 -14.32 -5.22 -7.57
CA PHE A 21 -13.76 -6.20 -8.51
C PHE A 21 -12.45 -5.80 -9.16
N VAL A 22 -12.11 -4.52 -9.18
CA VAL A 22 -10.91 -4.02 -9.88
C VAL A 22 -9.90 -3.46 -8.89
N SER A 23 -10.33 -2.53 -8.03
CA SER A 23 -9.41 -1.80 -7.14
C SER A 23 -8.91 -2.67 -5.99
N GLU A 24 -9.81 -3.17 -5.14
CA GLU A 24 -9.44 -3.88 -3.91
C GLU A 24 -8.78 -5.23 -4.22
N THR A 25 -9.38 -6.00 -5.14
CA THR A 25 -8.83 -7.29 -5.61
C THR A 25 -7.48 -7.12 -6.29
N GLY A 26 -7.31 -6.07 -7.10
CA GLY A 26 -6.05 -5.75 -7.76
C GLY A 26 -4.95 -5.38 -6.76
N ALA A 27 -5.28 -4.62 -5.72
CA ALA A 27 -4.34 -4.27 -4.66
C ALA A 27 -3.91 -5.51 -3.85
N ILE A 28 -4.84 -6.39 -3.48
CA ILE A 28 -4.53 -7.65 -2.79
C ILE A 28 -3.60 -8.53 -3.65
N ALA A 29 -3.87 -8.64 -4.95
CA ALA A 29 -3.04 -9.40 -5.88
C ALA A 29 -1.62 -8.81 -5.99
N ALA A 30 -1.51 -7.48 -6.15
CA ALA A 30 -0.21 -6.81 -6.27
C ALA A 30 0.65 -6.99 -5.00
N VAL A 31 0.08 -6.78 -3.82
CA VAL A 31 0.80 -6.90 -2.54
C VAL A 31 1.20 -8.35 -2.25
N SER A 32 0.34 -9.32 -2.57
CA SER A 32 0.65 -10.74 -2.37
C SER A 32 1.74 -11.24 -3.32
N LEU A 33 1.75 -10.78 -4.57
CA LEU A 33 2.83 -11.07 -5.52
C LEU A 33 4.16 -10.49 -5.04
N PHE A 34 4.18 -9.20 -4.67
CA PHE A 34 5.41 -8.57 -4.17
C PHE A 34 5.98 -9.28 -2.93
N PHE A 35 5.10 -9.70 -2.02
CA PHE A 35 5.50 -10.49 -0.85
C PHE A 35 6.07 -11.85 -1.28
N ALA A 36 5.40 -12.55 -2.20
CA ALA A 36 5.84 -13.85 -2.69
C ALA A 36 7.19 -13.75 -3.41
N GLU A 37 7.40 -12.73 -4.25
CA GLU A 37 8.67 -12.46 -4.92
C GLU A 37 9.79 -12.23 -3.91
N THR A 38 9.55 -11.37 -2.92
CA THR A 38 10.54 -11.06 -1.87
C THR A 38 10.87 -12.29 -1.02
N LEU A 39 9.85 -13.08 -0.65
CA LEU A 39 10.02 -14.30 0.12
C LEU A 39 10.79 -15.37 -0.67
N CYS A 40 10.46 -15.54 -1.96
CA CYS A 40 11.15 -16.49 -2.82
C CYS A 40 12.60 -16.08 -3.05
N ALA A 41 12.88 -14.80 -3.28
CA ALA A 41 14.24 -14.28 -3.41
C ALA A 41 15.08 -14.45 -2.13
N LEU A 42 14.44 -14.41 -0.95
CA LEU A 42 15.12 -14.63 0.33
C LEU A 42 15.50 -16.10 0.56
N ILE A 43 14.67 -17.04 0.09
CA ILE A 43 14.82 -18.47 0.35
C ILE A 43 15.57 -19.18 -0.79
N PHE A 44 15.32 -18.76 -2.04
CA PHE A 44 15.84 -19.36 -3.26
C PHE A 44 16.73 -18.35 -3.98
N THR A 45 18.03 -18.60 -4.01
CA THR A 45 19.04 -17.67 -4.53
C THR A 45 19.05 -17.56 -6.07
N ASP A 46 18.44 -18.51 -6.80
CA ASP A 46 18.57 -18.64 -8.27
C ASP A 46 17.25 -18.62 -9.06
N GLY A 47 16.14 -18.16 -8.47
CA GLY A 47 14.82 -18.50 -9.02
C GLY A 47 14.21 -17.55 -10.06
N GLU A 48 14.55 -17.67 -11.34
CA GLU A 48 13.59 -17.33 -12.43
C GLU A 48 12.40 -18.31 -12.38
N PHE A 49 11.36 -18.02 -11.58
CA PHE A 49 10.18 -18.90 -11.48
C PHE A 49 8.87 -18.14 -11.31
N SER A 50 8.20 -17.89 -12.44
CA SER A 50 6.88 -17.24 -12.50
C SER A 50 5.78 -18.05 -11.80
N TYR A 51 5.79 -19.38 -11.91
CA TYR A 51 4.71 -20.22 -11.37
C TYR A 51 4.78 -20.43 -9.85
N LEU A 52 5.97 -20.55 -9.26
CA LEU A 52 6.13 -20.75 -7.82
C LEU A 52 5.73 -19.49 -7.04
N VAL A 53 6.14 -18.31 -7.52
CA VAL A 53 5.72 -17.01 -6.97
C VAL A 53 4.19 -16.90 -6.99
N ALA A 54 3.55 -17.23 -8.13
CA ALA A 54 2.10 -17.19 -8.24
C ALA A 54 1.42 -18.17 -7.25
N ALA A 55 1.94 -19.38 -7.09
CA ALA A 55 1.41 -20.36 -6.14
C ALA A 55 1.52 -19.88 -4.68
N VAL A 56 2.66 -19.28 -4.30
CA VAL A 56 2.86 -18.70 -2.97
C VAL A 56 1.93 -17.52 -2.73
N ALA A 57 1.78 -16.63 -3.72
CA ALA A 57 0.86 -15.49 -3.63
C ALA A 57 -0.60 -15.96 -3.45
N ILE A 58 -1.06 -16.93 -4.25
CA ILE A 58 -2.40 -17.52 -4.14
C ILE A 58 -2.59 -18.15 -2.75
N CYS A 59 -1.61 -18.94 -2.28
CA CYS A 59 -1.66 -19.56 -0.96
C CYS A 59 -1.78 -18.50 0.16
N LEU A 60 -0.99 -17.42 0.08
CA LEU A 60 -1.05 -16.30 1.02
C LEU A 60 -2.42 -15.64 1.04
N VAL A 61 -3.00 -15.36 -0.13
CA VAL A 61 -4.34 -14.75 -0.25
C VAL A 61 -5.39 -15.65 0.40
N TRP A 62 -5.39 -16.96 0.12
CA TRP A 62 -6.33 -17.89 0.73
C TRP A 62 -6.13 -17.98 2.25
N MET A 63 -4.89 -18.09 2.71
CA MET A 63 -4.56 -18.14 4.14
C MET A 63 -5.10 -16.91 4.88
N LEU A 64 -4.84 -15.71 4.36
CA LEU A 64 -5.33 -14.46 4.95
C LEU A 64 -6.86 -14.37 4.85
N THR A 65 -7.46 -14.84 3.77
CA THR A 65 -8.94 -14.86 3.62
C THR A 65 -9.58 -15.76 4.66
N PHE A 66 -9.02 -16.96 4.90
CA PHE A 66 -9.49 -17.84 5.96
C PHE A 66 -9.31 -17.19 7.32
N ALA A 67 -8.12 -16.66 7.63
CA ALA A 67 -7.85 -15.97 8.89
C ALA A 67 -8.85 -14.82 9.13
N ASN A 68 -9.15 -14.05 8.08
CA ASN A 68 -10.11 -12.95 8.14
C ASN A 68 -11.56 -13.42 8.35
N SER A 69 -11.90 -14.61 7.87
CA SER A 69 -13.26 -15.19 7.99
C SER A 69 -13.53 -15.81 9.36
N TYR A 70 -12.50 -16.24 10.10
CA TYR A 70 -12.66 -16.91 11.40
C TYR A 70 -13.03 -15.98 12.56
N GLY A 71 -12.78 -14.67 12.47
CA GLY A 71 -13.30 -13.72 13.46
C GLY A 71 -12.66 -12.35 13.46
N ILE A 72 -13.50 -11.31 13.56
CA ILE A 72 -13.12 -9.88 13.52
C ILE A 72 -12.08 -9.54 14.61
N GLN A 73 -12.17 -10.15 15.79
CA GLN A 73 -11.22 -9.90 16.89
C GLN A 73 -9.82 -10.45 16.60
N LEU A 74 -9.71 -11.58 15.91
CA LEU A 74 -8.42 -12.17 15.54
C LEU A 74 -7.75 -11.32 14.44
N SER A 75 -8.52 -10.95 13.42
CA SER A 75 -8.07 -10.08 12.33
C SER A 75 -7.59 -8.74 12.85
N GLY A 76 -8.34 -8.11 13.77
CA GLY A 76 -7.94 -6.85 14.40
C GLY A 76 -6.62 -6.95 15.17
N LYS A 77 -6.40 -8.03 15.92
CA LYS A 77 -5.12 -8.25 16.63
C LYS A 77 -3.95 -8.46 15.66
N LEU A 78 -4.13 -9.29 14.64
CA LEU A 78 -3.11 -9.53 13.61
C LEU A 78 -2.76 -8.24 12.88
N GLN A 79 -3.76 -7.47 12.45
CA GLN A 79 -3.58 -6.16 11.82
C GLN A 79 -2.72 -5.23 12.70
N ASN A 80 -3.03 -5.16 13.99
CA ASN A 80 -2.32 -4.28 14.93
C ASN A 80 -0.85 -4.72 15.11
N ILE A 81 -0.60 -6.02 15.23
CA ILE A 81 0.75 -6.59 15.31
C ILE A 81 1.55 -6.26 14.05
N PHE A 82 0.98 -6.49 12.86
CA PHE A 82 1.66 -6.16 11.59
C PHE A 82 1.93 -4.66 11.45
N SER A 83 1.01 -3.81 11.91
CA SER A 83 1.19 -2.36 11.90
C SER A 83 2.37 -1.94 12.79
N LEU A 84 2.41 -2.42 14.03
CA LEU A 84 3.50 -2.15 14.97
C LEU A 84 4.84 -2.68 14.45
N LEU A 85 4.85 -3.88 13.86
CA LEU A 85 6.05 -4.47 13.26
C LEU A 85 6.58 -3.61 12.12
N LYS A 86 5.71 -3.17 11.19
CA LYS A 86 6.10 -2.28 10.07
C LYS A 86 6.74 -0.98 10.58
N VAL A 87 6.11 -0.34 11.57
CA VAL A 87 6.64 0.88 12.18
C VAL A 87 7.99 0.60 12.86
N GLY A 88 8.11 -0.51 13.59
CA GLY A 88 9.35 -0.92 14.24
C GLY A 88 10.50 -1.11 13.26
N VAL A 89 10.24 -1.78 12.12
CA VAL A 89 11.23 -1.96 11.05
C VAL A 89 11.64 -0.61 10.45
N LEU A 90 10.70 0.30 10.20
CA LEU A 90 11.03 1.64 9.70
C LEU A 90 11.92 2.42 10.67
N VAL A 91 11.59 2.42 11.96
CA VAL A 91 12.40 3.07 13.00
C VAL A 91 13.81 2.45 13.04
N LEU A 92 13.92 1.13 12.94
CA LEU A 92 15.20 0.43 12.89
C LEU A 92 16.04 0.85 11.68
N ILE A 93 15.44 0.87 10.47
CA ILE A 93 16.13 1.27 9.23
C ILE A 93 16.63 2.71 9.35
N VAL A 94 15.78 3.64 9.80
CA VAL A 94 16.16 5.04 10.01
C VAL A 94 17.31 5.15 11.01
N THR A 95 17.24 4.46 12.14
CA THR A 95 18.28 4.50 13.17
C THR A 95 19.61 3.98 12.63
N ILE A 96 19.60 2.87 11.88
CA ILE A 96 20.80 2.30 11.26
C ILE A 96 21.38 3.27 10.22
N ALA A 97 20.52 3.85 9.36
CA ALA A 97 20.96 4.79 8.32
C ALA A 97 21.69 6.00 8.92
N PHE A 98 21.15 6.60 9.98
CA PHE A 98 21.79 7.75 10.63
C PHE A 98 22.99 7.36 11.51
N SER A 99 23.05 6.13 12.04
CA SER A 99 24.19 5.66 12.85
C SER A 99 25.50 5.53 12.08
N LYS A 100 25.43 5.30 10.75
CA LYS A 100 26.60 5.14 9.88
C LYS A 100 27.17 6.47 9.35
N GLY A 101 26.57 7.61 9.75
CA GLY A 101 26.90 8.93 9.23
C GLY A 101 26.23 9.21 7.88
N ILE A 102 26.00 10.49 7.58
CA ILE A 102 25.37 10.91 6.33
C ILE A 102 26.47 11.05 5.27
N ASN A 103 26.55 10.10 4.33
CA ASN A 103 27.35 10.29 3.12
C ASN A 103 26.51 11.00 2.05
N THR A 104 26.84 12.26 1.76
CA THR A 104 26.11 13.07 0.78
C THR A 104 26.42 12.71 -0.67
N GLU A 105 27.46 11.92 -0.94
CA GLU A 105 27.87 11.54 -2.30
C GLU A 105 26.79 10.73 -3.03
N HIS A 106 25.96 9.99 -2.30
CA HIS A 106 24.84 9.24 -2.88
C HIS A 106 23.68 10.13 -3.37
N PHE A 107 23.66 11.41 -3.00
CA PHE A 107 22.63 12.37 -3.44
C PHE A 107 23.06 13.21 -4.65
N THR A 108 24.32 13.12 -5.06
CA THR A 108 24.89 13.90 -6.17
C THR A 108 25.24 13.03 -7.38
N GLN A 109 24.92 11.74 -7.34
CA GLN A 109 25.16 10.84 -8.46
C GLN A 109 24.14 11.12 -9.57
N ASP A 110 24.60 11.76 -10.64
CA ASP A 110 23.86 11.81 -11.90
C ASP A 110 23.68 10.38 -12.41
N ASN A 111 22.44 10.03 -12.79
CA ASN A 111 22.16 8.76 -13.43
C ASN A 111 22.22 8.94 -14.96
N PRO A 112 23.33 8.60 -15.63
CA PRO A 112 23.48 8.75 -17.08
C PRO A 112 22.53 7.86 -17.88
N GLU A 113 21.95 6.82 -17.26
CA GLU A 113 20.96 5.93 -17.88
C GLU A 113 19.52 6.43 -17.69
N ALA A 114 19.32 7.58 -17.04
CA ALA A 114 17.99 8.14 -16.86
C ALA A 114 17.34 8.42 -18.23
N PRO A 115 16.16 7.85 -18.51
CA PRO A 115 15.49 8.09 -19.79
C PRO A 115 15.14 9.57 -19.94
N THR A 116 15.44 10.15 -21.10
CA THR A 116 15.19 11.57 -21.42
C THR A 116 14.08 11.74 -22.46
N GLY A 117 13.59 12.97 -22.63
CA GLY A 117 12.52 13.27 -23.59
C GLY A 117 11.20 12.56 -23.26
N TRP A 118 10.53 12.01 -24.27
CA TRP A 118 9.23 11.34 -24.10
C TRP A 118 9.31 10.09 -23.21
N ALA A 119 10.40 9.31 -23.32
CA ALA A 119 10.62 8.14 -22.48
C ALA A 119 10.81 8.54 -21.00
N GLY A 120 11.50 9.66 -20.75
CA GLY A 120 11.65 10.22 -19.40
C GLY A 120 10.32 10.65 -18.79
N LEU A 121 9.47 11.33 -19.57
CA LEU A 121 8.13 11.70 -19.12
C LEU A 121 7.30 10.47 -18.74
N LEU A 122 7.32 9.41 -19.56
CA LEU A 122 6.64 8.16 -19.24
C LEU A 122 7.20 7.49 -17.98
N ALA A 123 8.52 7.49 -17.80
CA ALA A 123 9.16 6.98 -16.58
C ALA A 123 8.67 7.73 -15.33
N ILE A 124 8.56 9.06 -15.39
CA ILE A 124 8.01 9.87 -14.30
C ILE A 124 6.56 9.47 -13.99
N PHE A 125 5.69 9.33 -15.02
CA PHE A 125 4.30 8.90 -14.79
C PHE A 125 4.19 7.50 -14.20
N THR A 126 5.06 6.57 -14.61
CA THR A 126 5.10 5.22 -14.02
C THR A 126 5.54 5.26 -12.57
N ALA A 127 6.60 5.98 -12.23
CA ALA A 127 7.04 6.18 -10.85
C ALA A 127 5.96 6.83 -9.98
N MET A 128 5.29 7.87 -10.50
CA MET A 128 4.19 8.55 -9.82
C MET A 128 3.03 7.60 -9.54
N ARG A 129 2.69 6.70 -10.49
CA ARG A 129 1.66 5.67 -10.28
C ARG A 129 2.00 4.75 -9.10
N TYR A 130 3.24 4.28 -8.99
CA TYR A 130 3.66 3.45 -7.86
C TYR A 130 3.66 4.24 -6.54
N GLY A 131 4.08 5.50 -6.57
CA GLY A 131 4.00 6.40 -5.42
C GLY A 131 2.56 6.56 -4.92
N PHE A 132 1.61 6.87 -5.81
CA PHE A 132 0.19 6.95 -5.44
C PHE A 132 -0.36 5.64 -4.88
N PHE A 133 0.03 4.50 -5.45
CA PHE A 133 -0.38 3.19 -4.94
C PHE A 133 0.09 2.97 -3.51
N ALA A 134 1.34 3.34 -3.18
CA ALA A 134 1.89 3.21 -1.83
C ALA A 134 1.17 4.09 -0.79
N TYR A 135 0.54 5.18 -1.23
CA TYR A 135 -0.23 6.09 -0.36
C TYR A 135 -1.74 5.87 -0.39
N SER A 136 -2.23 4.94 -1.19
CA SER A 136 -3.64 4.55 -1.16
C SER A 136 -3.97 3.86 0.17
N GLY A 137 -5.17 4.06 0.70
CA GLY A 137 -5.64 3.42 1.94
C GLY A 137 -6.22 4.39 2.97
N TRP A 138 -6.04 5.70 2.78
CA TRP A 138 -6.66 6.73 3.64
C TRP A 138 -8.19 6.70 3.56
N GLU A 139 -8.74 6.23 2.44
CA GLU A 139 -10.17 6.04 2.22
C GLU A 139 -10.79 5.00 3.16
N GLY A 140 -10.01 4.07 3.71
CA GLY A 140 -10.48 3.06 4.66
C GLY A 140 -11.12 3.66 5.91
N ALA A 141 -10.60 4.80 6.39
CA ALA A 141 -11.18 5.54 7.51
C ALA A 141 -12.61 6.01 7.23
N THR A 142 -12.97 6.22 5.96
CA THR A 142 -14.32 6.64 5.57
C THR A 142 -15.33 5.49 5.59
N TYR A 143 -14.88 4.23 5.57
CA TYR A 143 -15.79 3.07 5.60
C TYR A 143 -16.35 2.84 7.00
N VAL A 144 -15.55 3.13 8.01
CA VAL A 144 -15.92 3.01 9.43
C VAL A 144 -16.44 4.34 10.00
N ALA A 145 -16.66 5.34 9.14
CA ALA A 145 -17.08 6.69 9.50
C ALA A 145 -18.34 6.75 10.38
N GLU A 146 -19.24 5.76 10.23
CA GLU A 146 -20.48 5.68 11.01
C GLU A 146 -20.25 5.16 12.45
N GLU A 147 -19.12 4.49 12.71
CA GLU A 147 -18.73 3.98 14.03
C GLU A 147 -17.78 4.94 14.77
N VAL A 148 -17.25 5.95 14.07
CA VAL A 148 -16.37 6.96 14.64
C VAL A 148 -17.17 7.95 15.49
N GLU A 149 -16.77 8.13 16.75
CA GLU A 149 -17.34 9.16 17.62
C GLU A 149 -17.09 10.56 17.01
N ASN A 150 -18.13 11.40 16.88
CA ASN A 150 -18.04 12.74 16.29
C ASN A 150 -17.32 12.80 14.91
N PRO A 151 -17.85 12.12 13.87
CA PRO A 151 -17.16 11.95 12.60
C PRO A 151 -16.86 13.28 11.88
N LYS A 152 -17.68 14.32 12.08
CA LYS A 152 -17.45 15.65 11.48
C LYS A 152 -16.13 16.29 11.92
N LYS A 153 -15.64 16.00 13.12
CA LYS A 153 -14.35 16.51 13.63
C LYS A 153 -13.24 15.47 13.51
N ASN A 154 -13.56 14.22 13.80
CA ASN A 154 -12.57 13.16 13.91
C ASN A 154 -12.14 12.58 12.55
N LEU A 155 -13.02 12.54 11.54
CA LEU A 155 -12.61 12.09 10.20
C LEU A 155 -11.59 13.04 9.56
N PRO A 156 -11.79 14.38 9.52
CA PRO A 156 -10.75 15.28 9.04
C PRO A 156 -9.43 15.16 9.81
N MET A 157 -9.49 15.00 11.15
CA MET A 157 -8.29 14.84 11.98
C MET A 157 -7.55 13.52 11.74
N LEU A 158 -8.22 12.46 11.27
CA LEU A 158 -7.57 11.19 10.93
C LEU A 158 -6.99 11.22 9.51
N CYS A 159 -7.74 11.76 8.55
CA CYS A 159 -7.36 11.74 7.14
C CYS A 159 -6.30 12.79 6.78
N LEU A 160 -6.38 14.01 7.32
CA LEU A 160 -5.47 15.11 6.94
C LEU A 160 -4.02 14.85 7.35
N PRO A 161 -3.70 14.40 8.59
CA PRO A 161 -2.33 14.07 8.95
C PRO A 161 -1.77 12.90 8.15
N ALA A 162 -2.60 11.90 7.81
CA ALA A 162 -2.18 10.80 6.96
C ALA A 162 -1.82 11.27 5.54
N LEU A 163 -2.61 12.18 4.96
CA LEU A 163 -2.33 12.80 3.67
C LEU A 163 -1.09 13.70 3.70
N VAL A 164 -0.90 14.46 4.78
CA VAL A 164 0.29 15.33 4.93
C VAL A 164 1.55 14.49 5.15
N ALA A 165 1.48 13.44 5.98
CA ALA A 165 2.60 12.51 6.15
C ALA A 165 2.95 11.81 4.84
N ALA A 166 1.93 11.40 4.05
CA ALA A 166 2.12 10.86 2.71
C ALA A 166 2.79 11.86 1.76
N ALA A 167 2.36 13.12 1.77
CA ALA A 167 2.96 14.17 0.95
C ALA A 167 4.41 14.49 1.35
N LEU A 168 4.75 14.40 2.63
CA LEU A 168 6.11 14.63 3.14
C LEU A 168 7.06 13.45 2.91
N ALA A 169 6.52 12.24 2.79
CA ALA A 169 7.29 11.03 2.49
C ALA A 169 7.50 10.82 0.98
N ALA A 170 6.82 11.59 0.13
CA ALA A 170 7.05 11.59 -1.31
C ALA A 170 8.41 12.23 -1.61
N PRO A 171 9.34 11.53 -2.30
CA PRO A 171 10.66 12.05 -2.65
C PRO A 171 10.59 13.19 -3.66
#